data_AF-A0A819HQP7-F1
#
_entry.id   AF-A0A819HQP7-F1
#
_cell.length_a   1.000
_cell.length_b   1.000
_cell.length_c   1.000
_cell.angle_alpha   90.00
_cell.angle_beta   90.00
_cell.angle_gamma   90.00
#
_symmetry.space_group_name_H-M   'P 1'
#
loop_
_entity.id
_entity.type
_entity.pdbx_description
1 polymer ?
#
loop_
_entity_poly.entity_id
_entity_poly.type
_entity_poly.pdbx_seq_one_letter_code
_entity_poly.pdbx_strand_id
1 'polypeptide(L)'
;MLMGDSFNTSLFKQTFQKVFAKDNKNEYRMNFGATVEVKTSRELKVCGAIGSCVSLAQRASNVSETELGMGGTNAWKICGIYPNSTLSVFFEVLNQQASTQISSGGQRGYVQFITQYQHLSGFKKIRVTTVAR
;
A
#
# COMPACT_ATOMS: atom_id res chain seq x y z
N MET A 1 -1.38 -17.78 4.28
CA MET A 1 -1.66 -18.95 5.12
C MET A 1 -0.82 -20.10 4.60
N LEU A 2 -0.14 -20.84 5.48
CA LEU A 2 0.51 -22.11 5.13
C LEU A 2 -0.43 -23.21 5.62
N MET A 3 -0.91 -24.04 4.69
CA MET A 3 -1.84 -25.14 4.98
C MET A 3 -1.18 -26.44 4.54
N GLY A 4 -1.29 -27.48 5.36
CA GLY A 4 -0.75 -28.81 5.07
C GLY A 4 -1.13 -29.81 6.15
N ASP A 5 -1.05 -31.09 5.82
CA ASP A 5 -1.56 -32.17 6.66
C ASP A 5 -0.58 -32.58 7.78
N SER A 6 0.73 -32.32 7.60
CA SER A 6 1.76 -32.65 8.59
C SER A 6 3.05 -31.84 8.38
N PHE A 7 3.77 -31.58 9.47
CA PHE A 7 5.08 -30.95 9.47
C PHE A 7 6.18 -31.81 8.83
N ASN A 8 6.00 -33.13 8.76
CA ASN A 8 6.99 -34.02 8.15
C ASN A 8 6.91 -34.10 6.62
N THR A 9 6.05 -33.30 5.99
CA THR A 9 5.91 -33.27 4.54
C THR A 9 7.00 -32.43 3.87
N SER A 10 7.38 -32.80 2.64
CA SER A 10 8.24 -31.98 1.79
C SER A 10 7.62 -30.60 1.55
N LEU A 11 6.30 -30.55 1.37
CA LEU A 11 5.51 -29.32 1.22
C LEU A 11 5.73 -28.35 2.38
N PHE A 12 5.57 -28.79 3.63
CA PHE A 12 5.78 -27.94 4.80
C PHE A 12 7.23 -27.45 4.87
N LYS A 13 8.20 -28.38 4.79
CA LYS A 13 9.64 -28.07 4.94
C LYS A 13 10.10 -27.02 3.92
N GLN A 14 9.73 -27.19 2.65
CA GLN A 14 10.10 -26.25 1.59
C GLN A 14 9.37 -24.91 1.71
N THR A 15 8.08 -24.93 2.06
CA THR A 15 7.29 -23.68 2.18
C THR A 15 7.74 -22.85 3.38
N PHE A 16 8.08 -23.50 4.49
CA PHE A 16 8.60 -22.84 5.69
C PHE A 16 9.96 -22.17 5.43
N GLN A 17 10.87 -22.84 4.71
CA GLN A 17 12.15 -22.24 4.31
C GLN A 17 11.98 -20.97 3.47
N LYS A 18 10.96 -20.91 2.60
CA LYS A 18 10.68 -19.73 1.76
C LYS A 18 10.27 -18.49 2.57
N VAL A 19 9.73 -18.65 3.78
CA VAL A 19 9.44 -17.52 4.68
C VAL A 19 10.71 -16.72 4.98
N PHE A 20 11.85 -17.41 5.12
CA PHE A 20 13.16 -16.86 5.42
C PHE A 20 14.03 -16.68 4.16
N ALA A 21 13.41 -16.59 2.98
CA ALA A 21 14.15 -16.36 1.74
C ALA A 21 14.96 -15.06 1.82
N LYS A 22 16.20 -15.14 1.34
CA LYS A 22 17.12 -14.01 1.29
C LYS A 22 17.22 -13.41 -0.11
N ASP A 23 17.70 -12.19 -0.20
CA ASP A 23 18.01 -11.50 -1.45
C ASP A 23 19.48 -11.71 -1.86
N ASN A 24 19.90 -11.03 -2.94
CA ASN A 24 21.26 -11.13 -3.47
C ASN A 24 22.32 -10.55 -2.51
N LYS A 25 21.91 -9.80 -1.49
CA LYS A 25 22.78 -9.25 -0.44
C LYS A 25 22.80 -10.13 0.81
N ASN A 26 22.20 -11.33 0.74
CA ASN A 26 22.06 -12.26 1.87
C ASN A 26 21.21 -11.67 3.03
N GLU A 27 20.33 -10.71 2.73
CA GLU A 27 19.37 -10.12 3.67
C GLU A 27 18.00 -10.79 3.49
N TYR A 28 17.25 -10.99 4.58
CA TYR A 28 15.90 -11.54 4.49
C TYR A 28 14.96 -10.60 3.72
N ARG A 29 14.08 -11.17 2.90
CA ARG A 29 13.13 -10.39 2.07
C ARG A 29 11.96 -9.80 2.86
N MET A 30 11.76 -10.18 4.12
CA MET A 30 10.67 -9.68 4.94
C MET A 30 11.04 -8.34 5.60
N ASN A 31 10.05 -7.47 5.77
CA ASN A 31 10.19 -6.19 6.46
C ASN A 31 8.98 -5.96 7.38
N PHE A 32 9.10 -5.04 8.33
CA PHE A 32 8.13 -4.93 9.42
C PHE A 32 7.60 -3.52 9.64
N GLY A 33 6.42 -3.45 10.25
CA GLY A 33 5.84 -2.21 10.78
C GLY A 33 5.70 -1.13 9.72
N ALA A 34 5.30 -1.49 8.51
CA ALA A 34 5.19 -0.54 7.43
C ALA A 34 3.98 0.38 7.62
N THR A 35 4.16 1.66 7.31
CA THR A 35 3.09 2.65 7.17
C THR A 35 3.03 3.06 5.70
N VAL A 36 1.87 2.92 5.08
CA VAL A 36 1.58 3.37 3.72
C VAL A 36 0.70 4.60 3.81
N GLU A 37 1.17 5.74 3.31
CA GLU A 37 0.41 6.98 3.16
C GLU A 37 0.21 7.29 1.67
N VAL A 38 -1.00 7.72 1.30
CA VAL A 38 -1.35 8.04 -0.08
C VAL A 38 -1.72 9.51 -0.21
N LYS A 39 -0.98 10.21 -1.06
CA LYS A 39 -1.24 11.60 -1.45
C LYS A 39 -1.78 11.64 -2.87
N THR A 40 -2.72 12.52 -3.13
CA THR A 40 -3.40 12.64 -4.43
C THR A 40 -3.52 14.11 -4.83
N SER A 41 -3.73 14.36 -6.12
CA SER A 41 -4.23 15.66 -6.59
C SER A 41 -5.60 15.97 -5.97
N ARG A 42 -6.02 17.24 -6.04
CA ARG A 42 -7.25 17.73 -5.39
C ARG A 42 -8.52 17.08 -5.93
N GLU A 43 -8.50 16.71 -7.20
CA GLU A 43 -9.58 16.08 -7.96
C GLU A 43 -9.73 14.57 -7.68
N LEU A 44 -8.82 13.97 -6.91
CA LEU A 44 -8.84 12.55 -6.55
C LEU A 44 -8.91 12.40 -5.02
N LYS A 45 -9.93 11.67 -4.55
CA LYS A 45 -10.04 11.28 -3.15
C LYS A 45 -9.86 9.77 -2.97
N VAL A 46 -9.43 9.38 -1.79
CA VAL A 46 -9.14 8.01 -1.38
C VAL A 46 -10.36 7.45 -0.66
N CYS A 47 -11.00 6.43 -1.24
CA CYS A 47 -12.15 5.73 -0.65
C CYS A 47 -11.73 4.71 0.40
N GLY A 48 -10.57 4.10 0.21
CA GLY A 48 -10.03 3.13 1.15
C GLY A 48 -9.10 2.13 0.48
N ALA A 49 -8.73 1.10 1.22
CA ALA A 49 -7.86 0.04 0.72
C ALA A 49 -8.35 -1.36 1.10
N ILE A 50 -8.06 -2.35 0.25
CA ILE A 50 -8.29 -3.77 0.50
C ILE A 50 -6.97 -4.52 0.38
N GLY A 51 -6.65 -5.30 1.42
CA GLY A 51 -5.42 -6.07 1.55
C GLY A 51 -5.07 -6.27 3.02
N SER A 52 -3.90 -6.85 3.30
CA SER A 52 -3.41 -7.09 4.66
C SER A 52 -2.93 -5.79 5.32
N CYS A 53 -3.86 -4.95 5.75
CA CYS A 53 -3.56 -3.65 6.36
C CYS A 53 -4.59 -3.28 7.45
N VAL A 54 -4.23 -2.31 8.30
CA VAL A 54 -5.10 -1.73 9.33
C VAL A 54 -5.11 -0.22 9.15
N SER A 55 -6.29 0.41 9.27
CA SER A 55 -6.43 1.87 9.20
C SER A 55 -5.65 2.55 10.32
N LEU A 56 -4.96 3.65 10.00
CA LEU A 56 -4.36 4.55 10.99
C LEU A 56 -5.33 5.66 11.43
N ALA A 57 -6.58 5.65 10.93
CA ALA A 57 -7.60 6.66 11.21
C ALA A 57 -7.11 8.11 10.97
N GLN A 58 -6.24 8.28 9.97
CA GLN A 58 -5.68 9.58 9.64
C GLN A 58 -6.69 10.36 8.80
N ARG A 59 -7.19 11.47 9.36
CA ARG A 59 -8.04 12.40 8.63
C ARG A 59 -7.17 13.30 7.74
N ALA A 60 -7.52 13.40 6.46
CA ALA A 60 -6.85 14.27 5.51
C ALA A 60 -7.85 14.81 4.47
N SER A 61 -7.50 15.91 3.80
CA SER A 61 -8.36 16.56 2.81
C SER A 61 -8.66 15.70 1.59
N ASN A 62 -7.84 14.68 1.34
CA ASN A 62 -8.01 13.74 0.24
C ASN A 62 -8.70 12.43 0.63
N VAL A 63 -9.32 12.35 1.82
CA VAL A 63 -10.15 11.20 2.21
C VAL A 63 -11.57 11.43 1.69
N SER A 64 -12.10 10.41 1.02
CA SER A 64 -13.47 10.35 0.50
C SER A 64 -14.49 10.15 1.63
N GLU A 65 -15.70 10.65 1.45
CA GLU A 65 -16.84 10.34 2.32
C GLU A 65 -17.39 8.94 2.02
N THR A 66 -17.25 8.48 0.77
CA THR A 66 -17.53 7.10 0.36
C THR A 66 -16.40 6.20 0.83
N GLU A 67 -16.67 5.26 1.74
CA GLU A 67 -15.69 4.30 2.24
C GLU A 67 -15.73 2.96 1.49
N LEU A 68 -14.55 2.40 1.17
CA LEU A 68 -14.38 1.07 0.59
C LEU A 68 -13.30 0.27 1.31
N GLY A 69 -13.64 -0.91 1.83
CA GLY A 69 -12.70 -1.74 2.59
C GLY A 69 -12.24 -1.05 3.88
N MET A 70 -10.93 -0.97 4.10
CA MET A 70 -10.34 -0.17 5.18
C MET A 70 -10.36 1.31 4.79
N GLY A 71 -11.54 1.93 4.87
CA GLY A 71 -11.79 3.34 4.52
C GLY A 71 -11.51 4.33 5.65
N GLY A 72 -12.00 5.56 5.47
CA GLY A 72 -11.93 6.64 6.47
C GLY A 72 -10.52 7.17 6.76
N THR A 73 -9.55 6.83 5.91
CA THR A 73 -8.14 7.18 6.06
C THR A 73 -7.45 7.23 4.69
N ASN A 74 -6.34 7.97 4.60
CA ASN A 74 -5.39 7.86 3.48
C ASN A 74 -4.10 7.15 3.89
N ALA A 75 -4.05 6.62 5.12
CA ALA A 75 -2.89 5.96 5.68
C ALA A 75 -3.23 4.65 6.40
N TRP A 76 -2.40 3.63 6.19
CA TRP A 76 -2.57 2.29 6.74
C TRP A 76 -1.27 1.72 7.28
N LYS A 77 -1.39 0.85 8.28
CA LYS A 77 -0.30 0.03 8.79
C LYS A 77 -0.34 -1.37 8.20
N ILE A 78 0.82 -1.89 7.79
CA ILE A 78 1.05 -3.27 7.35
C ILE A 78 2.14 -3.85 8.25
N CYS A 79 1.78 -4.77 9.14
CA CYS A 79 2.71 -5.27 10.17
C CYS A 79 3.88 -6.08 9.60
N GLY A 80 3.64 -6.87 8.54
CA GLY A 80 4.67 -7.62 7.81
C GLY A 80 4.50 -7.40 6.30
N ILE A 81 5.57 -6.96 5.64
CA ILE A 81 5.57 -6.65 4.22
C ILE A 81 6.71 -7.39 3.51
N TYR A 82 6.38 -8.00 2.37
CA TYR A 82 7.28 -8.73 1.49
C TYR A 82 7.30 -8.06 0.11
N PRO A 83 8.28 -8.36 -0.77
CA PRO A 83 8.32 -7.80 -2.12
C PRO A 83 7.08 -8.15 -2.97
N ASN A 84 6.36 -9.22 -2.63
CA ASN A 84 5.12 -9.65 -3.28
C ASN A 84 3.85 -9.20 -2.53
N SER A 85 3.97 -8.45 -1.43
CA SER A 85 2.81 -7.85 -0.76
C SER A 85 2.17 -6.81 -1.68
N THR A 86 0.86 -6.93 -1.87
CA THR A 86 0.08 -6.04 -2.73
C THR A 86 -1.09 -5.45 -1.93
N LEU A 87 -1.35 -4.16 -2.10
CA LEU A 87 -2.46 -3.43 -1.50
C LEU A 87 -3.28 -2.79 -2.63
N SER A 88 -4.58 -3.03 -2.65
CA SER A 88 -5.49 -2.36 -3.59
C SER A 88 -6.00 -1.08 -2.95
N VAL A 89 -5.79 0.07 -3.60
CA VAL A 89 -6.29 1.37 -3.14
C VAL A 89 -7.33 1.88 -4.12
N PHE A 90 -8.49 2.28 -3.58
CA PHE A 90 -9.64 2.73 -4.35
C PHE A 90 -9.74 4.25 -4.28
N PHE A 91 -10.01 4.86 -5.43
CA PHE A 91 -10.11 6.30 -5.57
C PHE A 91 -11.45 6.69 -6.17
N GLU A 92 -11.96 7.84 -5.76
CA GLU A 92 -13.06 8.52 -6.44
C GLU A 92 -12.53 9.79 -7.11
N VAL A 93 -13.06 10.07 -8.30
CA VAL A 93 -12.83 11.34 -8.99
C VAL A 93 -13.91 12.30 -8.55
N LEU A 94 -13.53 13.48 -8.07
CA LEU A 94 -14.49 14.55 -7.80
C LEU A 94 -15.03 15.08 -9.13
N ASN A 95 -16.34 14.92 -9.36
CA ASN A 95 -16.98 15.38 -10.59
C ASN A 95 -16.92 16.91 -10.69
N GLN A 96 -16.22 17.39 -11.72
CA GLN A 96 -16.21 18.79 -12.15
C GLN A 96 -17.53 19.15 -12.87
N GLN A 97 -18.67 19.17 -12.18
CA GLN A 97 -19.88 19.80 -12.74
C GLN A 97 -19.82 21.35 -12.73
N ALA A 98 -18.67 21.94 -12.40
CA ALA A 98 -18.45 23.38 -12.33
C ALA A 98 -17.15 23.89 -13.00
N SER A 99 -16.63 23.21 -14.02
CA SER A 99 -15.58 23.80 -14.88
C SER A 99 -15.87 23.59 -16.35
N THR A 100 -16.79 24.42 -16.86
CA THR A 100 -17.03 24.71 -18.28
C THR A 100 -15.85 25.36 -19.01
N GLN A 101 -14.63 25.25 -18.48
CA GLN A 101 -13.41 25.62 -19.17
C GLN A 101 -12.37 24.52 -18.96
N ILE A 102 -12.46 23.49 -19.78
CA ILE A 102 -11.34 22.60 -20.05
C ILE A 102 -10.30 23.48 -20.75
N SER A 103 -9.45 24.11 -19.96
CA SER A 103 -8.29 24.83 -20.46
C SER A 103 -7.41 23.79 -21.18
N SER A 104 -7.01 24.14 -22.39
CA SER A 104 -6.28 23.35 -23.37
C SER A 104 -4.83 23.02 -22.96
N GLY A 105 -4.64 22.59 -21.71
CA GLY A 105 -3.34 22.31 -21.10
C GLY A 105 -3.41 21.19 -20.05
N GLY A 106 -3.43 19.95 -20.50
CA GLY A 106 -2.81 18.79 -19.83
C GLY A 106 -2.89 18.66 -18.30
N GLN A 107 -4.05 18.87 -17.67
CA GLN A 107 -4.21 18.50 -16.26
C GLN A 107 -4.09 16.98 -16.12
N ARG A 108 -3.02 16.53 -15.44
CA ARG A 108 -2.80 15.13 -15.07
C ARG A 108 -3.20 14.91 -13.62
N GLY A 109 -3.83 13.78 -13.34
CA GLY A 109 -4.06 13.31 -11.97
C GLY A 109 -2.80 12.66 -11.42
N TYR A 110 -2.36 13.06 -10.24
CA TYR A 110 -1.19 12.49 -9.56
C TYR A 110 -1.60 11.67 -8.35
N VAL A 111 -0.91 10.54 -8.16
CA VAL A 111 -1.00 9.71 -6.95
C VAL A 111 0.41 9.39 -6.48
N GLN A 112 0.70 9.63 -5.21
CA GLN A 112 1.97 9.31 -4.57
C GLN A 112 1.75 8.37 -3.39
N PHE A 113 2.40 7.22 -3.45
CA PHE A 113 2.47 6.23 -2.37
C PHE A 113 3.77 6.44 -1.60
N ILE A 114 3.67 6.63 -0.29
CA ILE A 114 4.82 6.76 0.61
C ILE A 114 4.75 5.59 1.58
N THR A 115 5.69 4.65 1.48
CA THR A 115 5.78 3.48 2.35
C THR A 115 7.01 3.57 3.23
N GLN A 116 6.81 3.82 4.52
CA GLN A 116 7.87 3.83 5.53
C GLN A 116 7.87 2.48 6.25
N TYR A 117 9.02 1.84 6.43
CA TYR A 117 9.08 0.52 7.06
C TYR A 117 10.41 0.25 7.75
N GLN A 118 10.40 -0.68 8.70
CA GLN A 118 11.60 -1.21 9.34
C GLN A 118 12.21 -2.30 8.44
N HIS A 119 13.38 -2.02 7.88
CA HIS A 119 14.16 -3.01 7.16
C HIS A 119 14.88 -3.93 8.14
N LEU A 120 15.08 -5.19 7.75
CA LEU A 120 15.71 -6.18 8.62
C LEU A 120 17.19 -5.91 8.92
N SER A 121 17.84 -5.08 8.12
CA SER A 121 19.18 -4.55 8.42
C SER A 121 19.23 -3.59 9.62
N GLY A 122 18.09 -3.30 10.27
CA GLY A 122 18.00 -2.35 11.39
C GLY A 122 17.68 -0.90 10.98
N PHE A 123 17.74 -0.57 9.69
CA PHE A 123 17.42 0.78 9.20
C PHE A 123 15.93 0.98 8.93
N LYS A 124 15.42 2.17 9.24
CA LYS A 124 14.14 2.64 8.69
C LYS A 124 14.35 3.05 7.24
N LYS A 125 13.49 2.57 6.35
CA LYS A 125 13.51 2.91 4.92
C LYS A 125 12.20 3.58 4.52
N ILE A 126 12.28 4.45 3.52
CA ILE A 126 11.14 5.09 2.88
C ILE A 126 11.17 4.74 1.40
N ARG A 127 10.10 4.13 0.90
CA ARG A 127 9.87 3.89 -0.52
C ARG A 127 8.79 4.85 -1.01
N VAL A 128 9.11 5.64 -2.03
CA VAL A 128 8.17 6.57 -2.66
C VAL A 128 7.89 6.11 -4.08
N THR A 129 6.63 6.08 -4.48
CA THR A 129 6.20 5.80 -5.86
C THR A 129 5.19 6.87 -6.27
N THR A 130 5.47 7.60 -7.35
CA THR A 130 4.55 8.60 -7.90
C THR A 130 4.13 8.19 -9.30
N VAL A 131 2.83 8.23 -9.57
CA VAL A 131 2.25 7.97 -10.88
C VAL A 131 1.42 9.17 -11.31
N ALA A 132 1.33 9.38 -12.62
CA ALA A 132 0.53 10.42 -13.24
C ALA A 132 -0.26 9.84 -14.41
N ARG A 133 -1.51 10.25 -14.58
CA ARG A 133 -2.33 9.89 -15.74
C ARG A 133 -3.07 11.10 -16.29
#